data_AF-A0A7S8D0M3-F1
#
_entry.id   AF-A0A7S8D0M3-F1
#
_cell.length_a   1.000
_cell.length_b   1.000
_cell.length_c   1.000
_cell.angle_alpha   90.00
_cell.angle_beta   90.00
_cell.angle_gamma   90.00
#
_symmetry.space_group_name_H-M   'P 1'
#
loop_
_entity.id
_entity.type
_entity.pdbx_description
1 polymer ?
#
loop_
_entity_poly.entity_id
_entity_poly.type
_entity_poly.pdbx_seq_one_letter_code
_entity_poly.pdbx_strand_id
1 'polypeptide(L)'
;MQYSMIMATLALSVYAAPAPMITGAPSLSRRQEGGAAGGSSVLDAPMTIAAGESFDGGNAVFDRGVSCTGQDEGGDSDAVFILEKGATLSNVRIGPNQIEGVHCNGGCTLNNVVWDAVCEDAFSIKKQEDGETTTINGGGAKGAEDKVIQHNGGGTVIIKDFEVSDFGKLYRSCGNCKSMPARHVEISGGSASNGKILVGINPNMGDTAKISGIQVTNVPKQCITFEGVTDGSEPKEVGTCDGAGSDSGSGSGSGGSSEAPATPTTPAGSSETPVASEVADPVQSSVDGDSDDNQSGDDSNNDDSNDENKDEDKEDKEQDSGSNNGEQDLGNENQDGSNGQQPSQPPQFDAPPQFGGRPQFGGFQK
;
A
#
# COMPACT_ATOMS: atom_id res chain seq x y z
N MET A 1 6.57 38.96 87.30
CA MET A 1 6.36 40.00 86.26
C MET A 1 5.80 39.28 85.05
N GLN A 2 4.62 39.73 84.61
CA GLN A 2 3.87 39.21 83.46
C GLN A 2 4.60 39.56 82.16
N TYR A 3 4.73 38.63 81.22
CA TYR A 3 4.85 38.90 79.76
C TYR A 3 4.33 37.64 79.04
N SER A 4 3.04 37.62 78.69
CA SER A 4 2.50 37.97 77.37
C SER A 4 2.97 37.03 76.26
N MET A 5 2.18 35.97 76.03
CA MET A 5 2.23 35.19 74.79
C MET A 5 1.62 36.01 73.65
N ILE A 6 2.37 36.19 72.57
CA ILE A 6 1.86 36.71 71.31
C ILE A 6 1.43 35.51 70.46
N MET A 7 0.11 35.28 70.37
CA MET A 7 -0.48 34.36 69.41
C MET A 7 -0.46 35.02 68.03
N ALA A 8 0.39 34.54 67.13
CA ALA A 8 0.36 34.89 65.73
C ALA A 8 -0.77 34.10 65.05
N THR A 9 -1.91 34.77 64.81
CA THR A 9 -2.99 34.25 63.98
C THR A 9 -2.57 34.30 62.51
N LEU A 10 -2.27 33.14 61.94
CA LEU A 10 -2.05 32.97 60.50
C LEU A 10 -3.43 33.00 59.80
N ALA A 11 -3.73 34.09 59.11
CA ALA A 11 -4.92 34.18 58.26
C ALA A 11 -4.63 33.49 56.92
N LEU A 12 -5.16 32.30 56.74
CA LEU A 12 -5.20 31.62 55.45
C LEU A 12 -6.29 32.26 54.58
N SER A 13 -5.88 33.17 53.69
CA SER A 13 -6.73 33.64 52.60
C SER A 13 -6.86 32.52 51.56
N VAL A 14 -8.00 31.86 51.51
CA VAL A 14 -8.34 30.90 50.46
C VAL A 14 -8.60 31.69 49.18
N TYR A 15 -7.64 31.71 48.27
CA TYR A 15 -7.85 32.19 46.91
C TYR A 15 -8.60 31.10 46.14
N ALA A 16 -9.88 31.32 45.87
CA ALA A 16 -10.60 30.50 44.90
C ALA A 16 -10.06 30.84 43.50
N ALA A 17 -9.12 30.04 43.01
CA ALA A 17 -8.77 30.07 41.60
C ALA A 17 -9.99 29.60 40.78
N PRO A 18 -10.36 30.27 39.68
CA PRO A 18 -11.38 29.75 38.79
C PRO A 18 -10.94 28.37 38.31
N ALA A 19 -11.85 27.40 38.34
CA ALA A 19 -11.59 26.09 37.77
C ALA A 19 -11.08 26.26 36.32
N PRO A 20 -10.07 25.49 35.88
CA PRO A 20 -9.67 25.51 34.49
C PRO A 20 -10.91 25.20 33.66
N MET A 21 -11.30 26.12 32.79
CA MET A 21 -12.30 25.80 31.80
C MET A 21 -11.67 24.71 30.94
N ILE A 22 -12.12 23.47 31.12
CA ILE A 22 -11.95 22.43 30.11
C ILE A 22 -12.72 22.96 28.91
N THR A 23 -12.01 23.70 28.06
CA THR A 23 -12.42 23.90 26.68
C THR A 23 -12.51 22.50 26.14
N GLY A 24 -13.75 22.01 25.95
CA GLY A 24 -13.98 20.72 25.33
C GLY A 24 -13.09 20.64 24.10
N ALA A 25 -12.35 19.53 23.98
CA ALA A 25 -11.60 19.24 22.76
C ALA A 25 -12.51 19.57 21.58
N PRO A 26 -12.01 20.26 20.54
CA PRO A 26 -12.82 20.48 19.35
C PRO A 26 -13.30 19.11 18.93
N SER A 27 -14.61 18.88 19.00
CA SER A 27 -15.15 17.63 18.51
C SER A 27 -14.75 17.60 17.05
N LEU A 28 -13.84 16.70 16.67
CA LEU A 28 -13.68 16.25 15.30
C LEU A 28 -14.94 15.45 14.93
N SER A 29 -16.08 16.13 14.98
CA SER A 29 -17.31 15.72 14.35
C SER A 29 -17.34 16.38 12.97
N ARG A 30 -16.26 16.22 12.21
CA ARG A 30 -16.41 16.02 10.77
C ARG A 30 -16.46 14.50 10.59
N ARG A 31 -17.62 13.93 10.93
CA ARG A 31 -18.14 12.82 10.13
C ARG A 31 -18.25 13.42 8.74
N GLN A 32 -17.19 13.28 7.95
CA GLN A 32 -17.28 13.52 6.52
C GLN A 32 -18.34 12.51 6.09
N GLU A 33 -19.57 13.00 5.92
CA GLU A 33 -20.62 12.25 5.27
C GLU A 33 -19.98 11.66 4.02
N GLY A 34 -20.07 10.33 3.91
CA GLY A 34 -19.39 9.54 2.90
C GLY A 34 -19.39 10.27 1.58
N GLY A 35 -18.22 10.34 0.96
CA GLY A 35 -18.02 11.01 -0.32
C GLY A 35 -19.22 10.71 -1.21
N ALA A 36 -19.86 11.78 -1.71
CA ALA A 36 -20.89 11.65 -2.72
C ALA A 36 -20.38 10.65 -3.76
N ALA A 37 -21.13 9.57 -3.99
CA ALA A 37 -20.69 8.48 -4.85
C ALA A 37 -20.11 9.05 -6.15
N GLY A 38 -18.78 8.91 -6.33
CA GLY A 38 -18.07 9.40 -7.52
C GLY A 38 -17.67 10.89 -7.53
N GLY A 39 -17.47 11.53 -6.38
CA GLY A 39 -16.85 12.87 -6.29
C GLY A 39 -15.35 12.88 -6.63
N SER A 40 -14.73 14.06 -6.72
CA SER A 40 -13.27 14.23 -6.84
C SER A 40 -12.79 15.30 -5.84
N SER A 41 -11.63 15.09 -5.25
CA SER A 41 -10.96 15.97 -4.29
C SER A 41 -9.49 16.14 -4.68
N VAL A 42 -9.02 17.38 -4.70
CA VAL A 42 -7.60 17.70 -4.82
C VAL A 42 -7.10 18.10 -3.43
N LEU A 43 -6.07 17.43 -2.94
CA LEU A 43 -5.53 17.60 -1.60
C LEU A 43 -4.26 18.45 -1.64
N ASP A 44 -4.27 19.58 -0.94
CA ASP A 44 -3.10 20.47 -0.83
C ASP A 44 -1.95 19.83 -0.04
N ALA A 45 -2.25 18.85 0.82
CA ALA A 45 -1.31 18.07 1.63
C ALA A 45 -1.79 16.61 1.74
N PRO A 46 -0.92 15.65 2.11
CA PRO A 46 -1.35 14.27 2.34
C PRO A 46 -2.50 14.21 3.35
N MET A 47 -3.50 13.36 3.07
CA MET A 47 -4.54 13.08 4.05
C MET A 47 -4.09 11.96 4.98
N THR A 48 -3.74 12.33 6.21
CA THR A 48 -3.37 11.36 7.25
C THR A 48 -4.59 10.75 7.90
N ILE A 49 -4.65 9.41 7.91
CA ILE A 49 -5.61 8.63 8.69
C ILE A 49 -4.89 8.16 9.96
N ALA A 50 -5.37 8.64 11.11
CA ALA A 50 -4.73 8.38 12.40
C ALA A 50 -4.76 6.90 12.78
N ALA A 51 -3.91 6.52 13.73
CA ALA A 51 -3.73 5.14 14.15
C ALA A 51 -5.06 4.50 14.60
N GLY A 52 -5.39 3.35 14.03
CA GLY A 52 -6.64 2.62 14.29
C GLY A 52 -7.92 3.24 13.70
N GLU A 53 -7.83 4.42 13.06
CA GLU A 53 -8.99 5.08 12.46
C GLU A 53 -9.30 4.55 11.06
N SER A 54 -10.50 4.85 10.56
CA SER A 54 -10.96 4.40 9.24
C SER A 54 -11.49 5.55 8.41
N PHE A 55 -11.15 5.57 7.13
CA PHE A 55 -11.68 6.50 6.14
C PHE A 55 -12.31 5.75 4.98
N ASP A 56 -13.56 6.11 4.64
CA ASP A 56 -14.28 5.62 3.48
C ASP A 56 -14.49 6.76 2.49
N GLY A 57 -13.85 6.67 1.32
CA GLY A 57 -13.89 7.67 0.28
C GLY A 57 -15.16 7.65 -0.58
N GLY A 58 -16.04 6.65 -0.43
CA GLY A 58 -17.28 6.56 -1.22
C GLY A 58 -17.03 6.44 -2.74
N ASN A 59 -15.92 5.80 -3.13
CA ASN A 59 -15.38 5.74 -4.50
C ASN A 59 -15.04 7.11 -5.11
N ALA A 60 -14.82 8.14 -4.29
CA ALA A 60 -14.32 9.42 -4.79
C ALA A 60 -12.86 9.31 -5.27
N VAL A 61 -12.52 10.18 -6.22
CA VAL A 61 -11.15 10.35 -6.73
C VAL A 61 -10.40 11.35 -5.86
N PHE A 62 -9.19 11.00 -5.44
CA PHE A 62 -8.28 11.85 -4.69
C PHE A 62 -6.99 12.03 -5.48
N ASP A 63 -6.56 13.28 -5.61
CA ASP A 63 -5.34 13.70 -6.31
C ASP A 63 -4.58 14.72 -5.44
N ARG A 64 -3.31 14.97 -5.77
CA ARG A 64 -2.52 16.09 -5.23
C ARG A 64 -2.51 17.31 -6.14
N GLY A 65 -3.03 17.19 -7.36
CA GLY A 65 -3.11 18.29 -8.34
C GLY A 65 -1.76 18.67 -8.94
N VAL A 66 -0.75 17.81 -8.78
CA VAL A 66 0.60 17.97 -9.32
C VAL A 66 0.83 16.99 -10.46
N SER A 67 1.73 17.34 -11.38
CA SER A 67 2.13 16.40 -12.44
C SER A 67 3.07 15.35 -11.87
N CYS A 68 2.88 14.10 -12.29
CA CYS A 68 3.78 13.00 -11.98
C CYS A 68 5.22 13.34 -12.39
N THR A 69 6.17 13.04 -11.51
CA THR A 69 7.62 13.25 -11.69
C THR A 69 8.35 12.01 -12.20
N GLY A 70 7.63 10.91 -12.46
CA GLY A 70 8.19 9.65 -12.94
C GLY A 70 8.81 8.86 -11.79
N GLN A 71 10.05 8.44 -11.96
CA GLN A 71 10.82 7.65 -10.99
C GLN A 71 11.73 8.53 -10.11
N ASP A 72 11.50 9.86 -10.10
CA ASP A 72 12.15 10.75 -9.15
C ASP A 72 11.49 10.57 -7.79
N GLU A 73 12.23 10.00 -6.83
CA GLU A 73 11.72 9.60 -5.52
C GLU A 73 11.08 10.76 -4.73
N GLY A 74 9.83 10.55 -4.34
CA GLY A 74 9.05 11.43 -3.48
C GLY A 74 9.25 11.20 -1.98
N GLY A 75 8.68 12.09 -1.17
CA GLY A 75 8.61 11.93 0.28
C GLY A 75 7.18 11.76 0.79
N ASP A 76 7.02 11.56 2.10
CA ASP A 76 5.70 11.48 2.74
C ASP A 76 4.84 12.73 2.46
N SER A 77 5.45 13.90 2.27
CA SER A 77 4.75 15.15 1.89
C SER A 77 4.10 15.10 0.52
N ASP A 78 4.50 14.18 -0.34
CA ASP A 78 4.05 14.02 -1.72
C ASP A 78 2.96 12.94 -1.86
N ALA A 79 2.76 12.12 -0.83
CA ALA A 79 1.73 11.07 -0.79
C ALA A 79 0.31 11.62 -0.88
N VAL A 80 -0.63 10.87 -1.48
CA VAL A 80 -2.07 11.21 -1.42
C VAL A 80 -2.63 10.93 -0.03
N PHE A 81 -2.31 9.76 0.53
CA PHE A 81 -2.72 9.35 1.87
C PHE A 81 -1.55 8.82 2.68
N ILE A 82 -1.57 9.10 3.99
CA ILE A 82 -0.69 8.48 4.98
C ILE A 82 -1.57 7.73 5.97
N LEU A 83 -1.35 6.44 6.13
CA LEU A 83 -2.08 5.58 7.05
C LEU A 83 -1.16 5.25 8.22
N GLU A 84 -1.52 5.73 9.41
CA GLU A 84 -0.81 5.34 10.61
C GLU A 84 -1.19 3.91 11.03
N LYS A 85 -0.39 3.30 11.91
CA LYS A 85 -0.57 1.93 12.38
C LYS A 85 -2.04 1.59 12.71
N GLY A 86 -2.54 0.52 12.09
CA GLY A 86 -3.91 0.03 12.27
C GLY A 86 -4.98 0.80 11.48
N ALA A 87 -4.63 1.85 10.73
CA ALA A 87 -5.59 2.61 9.96
C ALA A 87 -6.16 1.80 8.77
N THR A 88 -7.38 2.15 8.38
CA THR A 88 -8.07 1.54 7.24
C THR A 88 -8.50 2.59 6.22
N LEU A 89 -8.18 2.37 4.94
CA LEU A 89 -8.66 3.17 3.82
C LEU A 89 -9.59 2.32 2.95
N SER A 90 -10.79 2.83 2.67
CA SER A 90 -11.81 2.08 1.92
C SER A 90 -12.42 2.90 0.78
N ASN A 91 -12.71 2.26 -0.35
CA ASN A 91 -13.45 2.83 -1.47
C ASN A 91 -12.86 4.17 -1.94
N VAL A 92 -11.58 4.16 -2.28
CA VAL A 92 -10.84 5.35 -2.73
C VAL A 92 -10.31 5.10 -4.12
N ARG A 93 -10.42 6.10 -4.99
CA ARG A 93 -9.71 6.12 -6.27
C ARG A 93 -8.60 7.16 -6.18
N ILE A 94 -7.38 6.77 -6.54
CA ILE A 94 -6.22 7.66 -6.64
C ILE A 94 -6.10 8.07 -8.10
N GLY A 95 -6.18 9.38 -8.36
CA GLY A 95 -6.05 9.92 -9.69
C GLY A 95 -4.59 9.97 -10.18
N PRO A 96 -4.37 10.43 -11.43
CA PRO A 96 -3.05 10.48 -12.04
C PRO A 96 -2.21 11.70 -11.63
N ASN A 97 -2.78 12.67 -10.92
CA ASN A 97 -2.12 13.93 -10.59
C ASN A 97 -1.51 13.85 -9.19
N GLN A 98 -0.57 12.92 -9.03
CA GLN A 98 0.12 12.58 -7.80
C GLN A 98 1.58 12.22 -8.11
N ILE A 99 2.43 12.30 -7.09
CA ILE A 99 3.84 11.89 -7.16
C ILE A 99 3.98 10.55 -6.41
N GLU A 100 3.53 10.54 -5.15
CA GLU A 100 3.47 9.34 -4.30
C GLU A 100 2.00 8.95 -4.03
N GLY A 101 1.73 7.64 -4.05
CA GLY A 101 0.39 7.09 -3.88
C GLY A 101 -0.09 7.09 -2.44
N VAL A 102 -0.01 5.93 -1.77
CA VAL A 102 -0.48 5.74 -0.39
C VAL A 102 0.65 5.15 0.45
N HIS A 103 0.91 5.75 1.62
CA HIS A 103 1.93 5.26 2.55
C HIS A 103 1.29 4.61 3.78
N CYS A 104 1.91 3.55 4.31
CA CYS A 104 1.59 2.99 5.62
C CYS A 104 2.78 3.06 6.60
N ASN A 105 2.48 3.55 7.79
CA ASN A 105 3.38 3.72 8.93
C ASN A 105 3.01 2.71 10.05
N GLY A 106 3.08 1.43 9.73
CA GLY A 106 2.65 0.28 10.52
C GLY A 106 1.68 -0.60 9.73
N GLY A 107 1.37 -1.79 10.26
CA GLY A 107 0.35 -2.66 9.65
C GLY A 107 -0.99 -1.92 9.43
N CYS A 108 -1.47 -1.87 8.19
CA CYS A 108 -2.67 -1.10 7.80
C CYS A 108 -3.62 -1.93 6.90
N THR A 109 -4.81 -1.40 6.60
CA THR A 109 -5.77 -2.08 5.72
C THR A 109 -6.22 -1.20 4.56
N LEU A 110 -6.18 -1.72 3.34
CA LEU A 110 -6.78 -1.13 2.15
C LEU A 110 -7.94 -2.00 1.67
N ASN A 111 -9.11 -1.40 1.48
CA ASN A 111 -10.29 -2.10 0.94
C ASN A 111 -10.77 -1.37 -0.31
N ASN A 112 -10.76 -2.03 -1.47
CA ASN A 112 -11.25 -1.44 -2.72
C ASN A 112 -10.60 -0.06 -2.99
N VAL A 113 -9.27 -0.03 -3.02
CA VAL A 113 -8.49 1.17 -3.39
C VAL A 113 -7.94 0.98 -4.79
N VAL A 114 -8.19 1.94 -5.68
CA VAL A 114 -7.85 1.84 -7.11
C VAL A 114 -6.97 3.00 -7.54
N TRP A 115 -5.84 2.71 -8.20
CA TRP A 115 -4.98 3.72 -8.81
C TRP A 115 -5.23 3.81 -10.31
N ASP A 116 -5.68 4.98 -10.75
CA ASP A 116 -5.96 5.24 -12.17
C ASP A 116 -4.69 5.36 -13.00
N ALA A 117 -3.59 5.83 -12.41
CA ALA A 117 -2.25 5.76 -12.97
C ALA A 117 -1.26 5.85 -11.83
N VAL A 118 -0.37 4.86 -11.75
CA VAL A 118 0.76 4.91 -10.82
C VAL A 118 1.80 5.88 -11.38
N CYS A 119 2.42 6.67 -10.51
CA CYS A 119 3.48 7.60 -10.88
C CYS A 119 4.83 6.94 -10.57
N GLU A 120 5.22 6.98 -9.29
CA GLU A 120 6.36 6.25 -8.76
C GLU A 120 5.93 4.86 -8.29
N ASP A 121 5.41 4.79 -7.05
CA ASP A 121 4.81 3.60 -6.44
C ASP A 121 3.32 3.84 -6.16
N ALA A 122 2.50 2.79 -6.24
CA ALA A 122 1.07 2.90 -5.88
C ALA A 122 0.92 2.93 -4.36
N PHE A 123 1.63 2.01 -3.69
CA PHE A 123 1.49 1.76 -2.27
C PHE A 123 2.82 1.39 -1.63
N SER A 124 3.18 2.11 -0.57
CA SER A 124 4.46 1.93 0.13
C SER A 124 4.24 1.62 1.61
N ILE A 125 4.67 0.44 2.04
CA ILE A 125 4.75 0.09 3.47
C ILE A 125 6.07 0.65 4.00
N LYS A 126 6.05 1.92 4.40
CA LYS A 126 7.25 2.66 4.85
C LYS A 126 7.77 2.09 6.17
N LYS A 127 6.86 1.81 7.10
CA LYS A 127 7.18 1.20 8.41
C LYS A 127 6.22 0.05 8.67
N GLN A 128 6.71 -1.04 9.26
CA GLN A 128 5.93 -2.17 9.75
C GLN A 128 6.87 -3.01 10.62
N GLU A 129 6.41 -3.46 11.78
CA GLU A 129 7.22 -4.30 12.68
C GLU A 129 7.14 -5.78 12.27
N ASP A 130 8.12 -6.58 12.71
CA ASP A 130 8.02 -8.03 12.55
C ASP A 130 6.78 -8.58 13.28
N GLY A 131 6.09 -9.53 12.65
CA GLY A 131 4.80 -10.05 13.12
C GLY A 131 3.57 -9.16 12.84
N GLU A 132 3.74 -7.91 12.38
CA GLU A 132 2.61 -7.11 11.91
C GLU A 132 2.15 -7.51 10.51
N THR A 133 0.92 -7.11 10.15
CA THR A 133 0.32 -7.40 8.86
C THR A 133 -0.34 -6.19 8.25
N THR A 134 0.00 -5.91 7.00
CA THR A 134 -0.77 -5.06 6.11
C THR A 134 -1.67 -5.91 5.22
N THR A 135 -2.93 -5.51 5.04
CA THR A 135 -3.90 -6.24 4.21
C THR A 135 -4.44 -5.37 3.10
N ILE A 136 -4.42 -5.88 1.87
CA ILE A 136 -5.02 -5.27 0.68
C ILE A 136 -6.14 -6.19 0.21
N ASN A 137 -7.38 -5.70 0.23
CA ASN A 137 -8.57 -6.45 -0.16
C ASN A 137 -9.25 -5.80 -1.38
N GLY A 138 -9.13 -6.44 -2.54
CA GLY A 138 -9.64 -5.93 -3.80
C GLY A 138 -8.93 -4.66 -4.25
N GLY A 139 -9.58 -3.93 -5.15
CA GLY A 139 -8.99 -2.74 -5.76
C GLY A 139 -8.04 -3.10 -6.91
N GLY A 140 -7.19 -2.15 -7.29
CA GLY A 140 -6.30 -2.39 -8.41
C GLY A 140 -5.42 -1.22 -8.79
N ALA A 141 -4.44 -1.45 -9.64
CA ALA A 141 -3.53 -0.40 -10.12
C ALA A 141 -3.14 -0.64 -11.57
N LYS A 142 -2.82 0.46 -12.27
CA LYS A 142 -2.28 0.35 -13.63
C LYS A 142 -1.19 1.35 -13.93
N GLY A 143 -0.31 0.99 -14.85
CA GLY A 143 0.70 1.89 -15.41
C GLY A 143 1.88 2.17 -14.49
N ALA A 144 2.24 1.25 -13.59
CA ALA A 144 3.42 1.42 -12.74
C ALA A 144 4.70 1.12 -13.53
N GLU A 145 5.55 2.11 -13.75
CA GLU A 145 6.78 1.91 -14.53
C GLU A 145 7.74 0.92 -13.85
N ASP A 146 7.89 1.04 -12.52
CA ASP A 146 8.68 0.12 -11.71
C ASP A 146 7.85 -0.71 -10.72
N LYS A 147 7.36 -0.16 -9.60
CA LYS A 147 6.72 -0.98 -8.55
C LYS A 147 5.31 -0.52 -8.26
N VAL A 148 4.43 -1.48 -7.97
CA VAL A 148 3.07 -1.17 -7.48
C VAL A 148 3.09 -1.13 -5.96
N ILE A 149 3.62 -2.19 -5.33
CA ILE A 149 3.72 -2.31 -3.88
C ILE A 149 5.20 -2.39 -3.48
N GLN A 150 5.66 -1.36 -2.78
CA GLN A 150 6.98 -1.29 -2.18
C GLN A 150 6.89 -1.63 -0.67
N HIS A 151 7.70 -2.59 -0.22
CA HIS A 151 7.70 -3.03 1.18
C HIS A 151 9.05 -2.73 1.83
N ASN A 152 9.10 -1.65 2.62
CA ASN A 152 10.31 -1.19 3.32
C ASN A 152 10.34 -1.66 4.77
N GLY A 153 9.18 -1.69 5.45
CA GLY A 153 9.02 -2.27 6.79
C GLY A 153 9.26 -3.79 6.84
N GLY A 154 9.25 -4.39 8.03
CA GLY A 154 9.26 -5.84 8.22
C GLY A 154 7.85 -6.44 8.17
N GLY A 155 7.71 -7.72 8.52
CA GLY A 155 6.41 -8.36 8.72
C GLY A 155 5.76 -8.82 7.41
N THR A 156 4.42 -8.87 7.38
CA THR A 156 3.65 -9.50 6.29
C THR A 156 2.79 -8.49 5.52
N VAL A 157 2.71 -8.64 4.21
CA VAL A 157 1.62 -8.07 3.40
C VAL A 157 0.77 -9.18 2.80
N ILE A 158 -0.55 -9.07 2.95
CA ILE A 158 -1.52 -9.98 2.36
C ILE A 158 -2.30 -9.23 1.27
N ILE A 159 -2.27 -9.75 0.05
CA ILE A 159 -2.87 -9.14 -1.15
C ILE A 159 -3.95 -10.08 -1.66
N LYS A 160 -5.20 -9.66 -1.55
CA LYS A 160 -6.37 -10.46 -1.93
C LYS A 160 -7.13 -9.80 -3.06
N ASP A 161 -7.47 -10.56 -4.10
CA ASP A 161 -8.37 -10.15 -5.17
C ASP A 161 -7.99 -8.81 -5.86
N PHE A 162 -6.69 -8.49 -5.89
CA PHE A 162 -6.17 -7.26 -6.49
C PHE A 162 -6.02 -7.40 -8.00
N GLU A 163 -6.44 -6.37 -8.75
CA GLU A 163 -6.32 -6.33 -10.21
C GLU A 163 -5.21 -5.38 -10.65
N VAL A 164 -4.21 -5.88 -11.39
CA VAL A 164 -3.09 -5.07 -11.87
C VAL A 164 -2.84 -5.24 -13.36
N SER A 165 -2.58 -4.14 -14.06
CA SER A 165 -2.25 -4.14 -15.49
C SER A 165 -1.12 -3.17 -15.83
N ASP A 166 -0.26 -3.53 -16.76
CA ASP A 166 0.83 -2.68 -17.27
C ASP A 166 1.75 -2.21 -16.13
N PHE A 167 2.63 -3.10 -15.66
CA PHE A 167 3.44 -2.86 -14.47
C PHE A 167 4.87 -3.40 -14.57
N GLY A 168 5.82 -2.79 -13.87
CA GLY A 168 7.15 -3.37 -13.67
C GLY A 168 7.08 -4.57 -12.72
N LYS A 169 6.77 -4.33 -11.45
CA LYS A 169 6.75 -5.28 -10.35
C LYS A 169 5.48 -5.10 -9.52
N LEU A 170 4.66 -6.13 -9.32
CA LEU A 170 3.48 -5.99 -8.44
C LEU A 170 3.93 -5.80 -6.99
N TYR A 171 4.82 -6.67 -6.50
CA TYR A 171 5.38 -6.56 -5.15
C TYR A 171 6.90 -6.64 -5.19
N ARG A 172 7.55 -5.74 -4.44
CA ARG A 172 8.98 -5.77 -4.18
C ARG A 172 9.27 -5.57 -2.70
N SER A 173 9.93 -6.55 -2.09
CA SER A 173 10.65 -6.34 -0.82
C SER A 173 11.83 -5.40 -1.09
N CYS A 174 11.99 -4.33 -0.33
CA CYS A 174 13.12 -3.42 -0.54
C CYS A 174 14.45 -4.18 -0.49
N GLY A 175 15.30 -4.01 -1.49
CA GLY A 175 16.50 -4.84 -1.65
C GLY A 175 17.78 -4.25 -1.07
N ASN A 176 17.82 -2.93 -0.88
CA ASN A 176 19.01 -2.16 -0.50
C ASN A 176 18.72 -1.12 0.59
N CYS A 177 17.54 -1.17 1.22
CA CYS A 177 17.18 -0.30 2.34
C CYS A 177 18.22 -0.41 3.46
N LYS A 178 18.46 0.70 4.16
CA LYS A 178 19.34 0.76 5.36
C LYS A 178 19.01 -0.34 6.39
N SER A 179 17.72 -0.58 6.60
CA SER A 179 17.22 -1.70 7.41
C SER A 179 16.62 -2.77 6.50
N MET A 180 17.04 -4.02 6.73
CA MET A 180 16.63 -5.19 5.94
C MET A 180 15.98 -6.25 6.84
N PRO A 181 14.84 -5.93 7.50
CA PRO A 181 14.07 -6.94 8.22
C PRO A 181 13.48 -7.98 7.24
N ALA A 182 13.10 -9.15 7.76
CA ALA A 182 12.38 -10.14 6.98
C ALA A 182 11.01 -9.63 6.55
N ARG A 183 10.66 -9.88 5.28
CA ARG A 183 9.40 -9.44 4.67
C ARG A 183 8.68 -10.61 4.00
N HIS A 184 7.40 -10.74 4.31
CA HIS A 184 6.57 -11.83 3.81
C HIS A 184 5.45 -11.27 2.93
N VAL A 185 5.19 -11.94 1.81
CA VAL A 185 4.07 -11.61 0.92
C VAL A 185 3.18 -12.83 0.71
N GLU A 186 1.88 -12.64 0.84
CA GLU A 186 0.86 -13.64 0.53
C GLU A 186 -0.14 -13.07 -0.48
N ILE A 187 -0.23 -13.68 -1.66
CA ILE A 187 -1.15 -13.29 -2.73
C ILE A 187 -2.20 -14.37 -2.93
N SER A 188 -3.48 -13.97 -2.91
CA SER A 188 -4.60 -14.86 -3.20
C SER A 188 -5.66 -14.20 -4.10
N GLY A 189 -5.99 -14.83 -5.22
CA GLY A 189 -7.02 -14.31 -6.13
C GLY A 189 -6.55 -13.11 -6.98
N GLY A 190 -7.49 -12.47 -7.67
CA GLY A 190 -7.23 -11.29 -8.50
C GLY A 190 -6.66 -11.59 -9.89
N SER A 191 -6.14 -10.56 -10.56
CA SER A 191 -5.55 -10.69 -11.88
C SER A 191 -4.33 -9.80 -12.07
N ALA A 192 -3.37 -10.29 -12.86
CA ALA A 192 -2.16 -9.56 -13.22
C ALA A 192 -1.91 -9.68 -14.73
N SER A 193 -1.83 -8.54 -15.41
CA SER A 193 -1.63 -8.49 -16.86
C SER A 193 -0.48 -7.56 -17.28
N ASN A 194 0.27 -7.95 -18.30
CA ASN A 194 1.34 -7.14 -18.91
C ASN A 194 2.37 -6.61 -17.89
N GLY A 195 2.87 -7.50 -17.05
CA GLY A 195 3.84 -7.20 -16.00
C GLY A 195 5.25 -7.69 -16.36
N LYS A 196 6.31 -7.11 -15.78
CA LYS A 196 7.67 -7.71 -15.89
C LYS A 196 7.89 -8.80 -14.85
N ILE A 197 7.60 -8.52 -13.57
CA ILE A 197 7.77 -9.43 -12.42
C ILE A 197 6.51 -9.36 -11.54
N LEU A 198 5.95 -10.47 -11.10
CA LEU A 198 4.84 -10.43 -10.13
C LEU A 198 5.37 -10.19 -8.70
N VAL A 199 6.29 -11.03 -8.22
CA VAL A 199 6.85 -10.93 -6.86
C VAL A 199 8.39 -10.94 -6.89
N GLY A 200 9.00 -10.00 -6.17
CA GLY A 200 10.45 -9.96 -5.89
C GLY A 200 10.74 -9.99 -4.39
N ILE A 201 11.43 -11.04 -3.91
CA ILE A 201 11.80 -11.23 -2.50
C ILE A 201 13.32 -11.34 -2.32
N ASN A 202 13.83 -11.13 -1.10
CA ASN A 202 15.23 -11.31 -0.72
C ASN A 202 15.38 -12.47 0.30
N PRO A 203 15.49 -13.75 -0.14
CA PRO A 203 15.50 -14.89 0.79
C PRO A 203 16.68 -14.89 1.77
N ASN A 204 17.81 -14.28 1.39
CA ASN A 204 18.97 -14.12 2.28
C ASN A 204 18.68 -13.21 3.49
N MET A 205 17.59 -12.43 3.45
CA MET A 205 17.09 -11.61 4.54
C MET A 205 15.90 -12.26 5.28
N GLY A 206 15.53 -13.50 4.93
CA GLY A 206 14.43 -14.23 5.54
C GLY A 206 13.07 -14.05 4.86
N ASP A 207 13.02 -13.37 3.70
CA ASP A 207 11.77 -13.13 3.00
C ASP A 207 11.11 -14.42 2.50
N THR A 208 9.77 -14.40 2.46
CA THR A 208 8.98 -15.51 1.88
C THR A 208 7.85 -15.01 1.00
N ALA A 209 7.49 -15.80 -0.01
CA ALA A 209 6.34 -15.53 -0.86
C ALA A 209 5.39 -16.73 -0.92
N LYS A 210 4.08 -16.46 -0.84
CA LYS A 210 3.00 -17.41 -1.14
C LYS A 210 2.11 -16.80 -2.20
N ILE A 211 1.82 -17.56 -3.27
CA ILE A 211 1.00 -17.10 -4.39
C ILE A 211 -0.03 -18.17 -4.71
N SER A 212 -1.31 -17.80 -4.79
CA SER A 212 -2.40 -18.74 -5.07
C SER A 212 -3.56 -18.05 -5.80
N GLY A 213 -4.23 -18.75 -6.72
CA GLY A 213 -5.50 -18.29 -7.31
C GLY A 213 -5.47 -17.00 -8.14
N ILE A 214 -4.31 -16.39 -8.38
CA ILE A 214 -4.17 -15.19 -9.21
C ILE A 214 -4.15 -15.56 -10.70
N GLN A 215 -4.92 -14.83 -11.50
CA GLN A 215 -4.96 -15.01 -12.95
C GLN A 215 -3.85 -14.19 -13.61
N VAL A 216 -2.86 -14.85 -14.20
CA VAL A 216 -1.67 -14.19 -14.75
C VAL A 216 -1.69 -14.24 -16.29
N THR A 217 -1.55 -13.08 -16.93
CA THR A 217 -1.46 -12.93 -18.39
C THR A 217 -0.27 -12.07 -18.77
N ASN A 218 0.65 -12.54 -19.62
CA ASN A 218 1.82 -11.78 -20.05
C ASN A 218 2.69 -11.24 -18.89
N VAL A 219 2.93 -12.06 -17.86
CA VAL A 219 3.91 -11.78 -16.79
C VAL A 219 4.94 -12.91 -16.79
N PRO A 220 6.11 -12.73 -17.42
CA PRO A 220 7.04 -13.83 -17.67
C PRO A 220 7.74 -14.33 -16.40
N LYS A 221 7.83 -13.50 -15.36
CA LYS A 221 8.50 -13.81 -14.08
C LYS A 221 7.50 -13.71 -12.93
N GLN A 222 7.00 -14.84 -12.42
CA GLN A 222 6.01 -14.80 -11.33
C GLN A 222 6.63 -14.62 -9.95
N CYS A 223 7.76 -15.27 -9.65
CA CYS A 223 8.41 -15.10 -8.35
C CYS A 223 9.93 -15.18 -8.51
N ILE A 224 10.59 -14.07 -8.21
CA ILE A 224 12.03 -13.86 -8.40
C ILE A 224 12.67 -13.59 -7.05
N THR A 225 13.85 -14.19 -6.85
CA THR A 225 14.66 -13.98 -5.66
C THR A 225 15.83 -13.07 -5.99
N PHE A 226 16.08 -12.12 -5.11
CA PHE A 226 17.21 -11.20 -5.17
C PHE A 226 18.12 -11.43 -3.96
N GLU A 227 19.39 -11.07 -4.10
CA GLU A 227 20.32 -10.93 -2.97
C GLU A 227 20.14 -9.54 -2.38
N GLY A 228 19.46 -9.45 -1.24
CA GLY A 228 19.33 -8.20 -0.48
C GLY A 228 20.69 -7.78 0.08
N VAL A 229 20.92 -6.48 0.17
CA VAL A 229 22.18 -5.87 0.62
C VAL A 229 21.90 -4.73 1.60
N THR A 230 22.92 -4.33 2.38
CA THR A 230 22.82 -3.23 3.36
C THR A 230 23.83 -2.12 3.10
N ASP A 231 24.60 -2.23 2.02
CA ASP A 231 25.64 -1.26 1.62
C ASP A 231 25.12 -0.23 0.60
N GLY A 232 23.82 -0.26 0.30
CA GLY A 232 23.16 0.60 -0.67
C GLY A 232 23.41 0.22 -2.13
N SER A 233 24.13 -0.88 -2.40
CA SER A 233 24.33 -1.34 -3.78
C SER A 233 23.06 -1.91 -4.41
N GLU A 234 23.04 -2.01 -5.73
CA GLU A 234 21.89 -2.59 -6.43
C GLU A 234 21.75 -4.10 -6.15
N PRO A 235 20.57 -4.57 -5.68
CA PRO A 235 20.32 -5.98 -5.42
C PRO A 235 20.37 -6.81 -6.69
N LYS A 236 21.07 -7.94 -6.65
CA LYS A 236 21.21 -8.83 -7.82
C LYS A 236 20.08 -9.85 -7.87
N GLU A 237 19.54 -10.10 -9.05
CA GLU A 237 18.67 -11.25 -9.30
C GLU A 237 19.50 -12.54 -9.15
N VAL A 238 19.08 -13.45 -8.27
CA VAL A 238 19.82 -14.70 -7.95
C VAL A 238 19.04 -15.98 -8.25
N GLY A 239 17.77 -15.87 -8.64
CA GLY A 239 16.97 -17.05 -9.00
C GLY A 239 15.46 -16.83 -8.98
N THR A 240 14.74 -17.95 -8.90
CA THR A 240 13.29 -18.02 -8.80
C THR A 240 12.88 -18.58 -7.44
N CYS A 241 11.69 -18.25 -6.95
CA CYS A 241 11.21 -18.79 -5.69
C CYS A 241 10.92 -20.30 -5.80
N ASP A 242 11.60 -21.13 -5.01
CA ASP A 242 11.29 -22.55 -4.92
C ASP A 242 9.96 -22.76 -4.17
N GLY A 243 8.99 -23.43 -4.80
CA GLY A 243 7.74 -23.85 -4.12
C GLY A 243 6.53 -22.91 -4.25
N ALA A 244 6.61 -21.82 -5.03
CA ALA A 244 5.41 -21.11 -5.49
C ALA A 244 4.77 -21.95 -6.61
N GLY A 245 3.85 -22.85 -6.23
CA GLY A 245 3.16 -23.73 -7.16
C GLY A 245 2.45 -22.95 -8.27
N SER A 246 3.07 -22.88 -9.45
CA SER A 246 2.40 -22.51 -10.69
C SER A 246 1.44 -23.64 -11.08
N ASP A 247 0.28 -23.71 -10.44
CA ASP A 247 -0.91 -24.26 -11.11
C ASP A 247 -1.49 -23.17 -12.03
N SER A 248 -0.68 -22.75 -13.00
CA SER A 248 -1.14 -21.89 -14.08
C SER A 248 -1.78 -22.81 -15.12
N GLY A 249 -3.10 -23.01 -14.99
CA GLY A 249 -3.93 -23.62 -16.01
C GLY A 249 -3.92 -22.79 -17.29
N SER A 250 -2.89 -22.98 -18.11
CA SER A 250 -2.80 -22.40 -19.45
C SER A 250 -3.60 -23.26 -20.42
N GLY A 251 -4.88 -22.95 -20.56
CA GLY A 251 -5.70 -23.44 -21.65
C GLY A 251 -5.27 -22.82 -22.98
N SER A 252 -4.65 -23.62 -23.84
CA SER A 252 -4.59 -23.34 -25.28
C SER A 252 -4.76 -24.65 -26.04
N GLY A 253 -5.83 -24.70 -26.83
CA GLY A 253 -6.37 -25.91 -27.43
C GLY A 253 -5.53 -26.46 -28.58
N SER A 254 -5.53 -27.78 -28.69
CA SER A 254 -5.41 -28.48 -29.96
C SER A 254 -6.36 -29.68 -29.96
N GLY A 255 -7.22 -29.73 -30.96
CA GLY A 255 -8.26 -30.74 -31.10
C GLY A 255 -7.70 -32.13 -31.40
N GLY A 256 -8.42 -33.16 -30.94
CA GLY A 256 -8.11 -34.55 -31.23
C GLY A 256 -9.12 -35.48 -30.56
N SER A 257 -10.18 -35.78 -31.30
CA SER A 257 -11.27 -36.70 -30.96
C SER A 257 -10.78 -38.11 -30.56
N SER A 258 -11.31 -38.71 -29.48
CA SER A 258 -12.01 -40.01 -29.49
C SER A 258 -12.17 -40.64 -28.08
N GLU A 259 -13.35 -41.24 -27.90
CA GLU A 259 -13.71 -42.32 -26.96
C GLU A 259 -13.77 -42.06 -25.44
N ALA A 260 -15.01 -41.95 -24.95
CA ALA A 260 -15.43 -42.35 -23.60
C ALA A 260 -15.25 -43.87 -23.40
N PRO A 261 -15.13 -44.34 -22.14
CA PRO A 261 -16.31 -44.96 -21.55
C PRO A 261 -16.49 -44.83 -20.01
N ALA A 262 -17.77 -44.90 -19.64
CA ALA A 262 -18.38 -45.62 -18.52
C ALA A 262 -18.04 -45.26 -17.05
N THR A 263 -19.06 -44.65 -16.45
CA THR A 263 -19.50 -44.68 -15.05
C THR A 263 -19.51 -46.10 -14.43
N PRO A 264 -19.31 -46.20 -13.10
CA PRO A 264 -20.07 -47.17 -12.31
C PRO A 264 -20.78 -46.53 -11.11
N THR A 265 -22.10 -46.64 -11.21
CA THR A 265 -23.17 -46.85 -10.21
C THR A 265 -22.77 -47.08 -8.75
N THR A 266 -23.32 -46.22 -7.88
CA THR A 266 -23.58 -46.41 -6.44
C THR A 266 -24.57 -47.54 -6.13
N PRO A 267 -24.45 -48.22 -4.98
CA PRO A 267 -25.59 -48.79 -4.26
C PRO A 267 -25.93 -48.00 -2.99
N ALA A 268 -27.23 -47.87 -2.76
CA ALA A 268 -27.85 -47.27 -1.58
C ALA A 268 -27.80 -48.21 -0.35
N GLY A 269 -27.89 -47.61 0.84
CA GLY A 269 -28.23 -48.33 2.08
C GLY A 269 -28.23 -47.48 3.35
N SER A 270 -29.43 -47.10 3.81
CA SER A 270 -29.90 -46.94 5.22
C SER A 270 -29.17 -45.93 6.14
N SER A 271 -29.80 -44.80 6.51
CA SER A 271 -30.79 -44.63 7.60
C SER A 271 -30.20 -44.84 9.00
N GLU A 272 -30.01 -43.74 9.75
CA GLU A 272 -30.65 -43.48 11.06
C GLU A 272 -30.01 -42.24 11.75
N THR A 273 -30.83 -41.22 12.04
CA THR A 273 -30.64 -40.24 13.13
C THR A 273 -31.54 -40.71 14.27
N PRO A 274 -31.17 -40.57 15.56
CA PRO A 274 -31.49 -39.35 16.34
C PRO A 274 -30.37 -39.07 17.39
N VAL A 275 -30.35 -38.11 18.31
CA VAL A 275 -31.34 -37.25 18.99
C VAL A 275 -30.56 -36.05 19.55
N ALA A 276 -31.22 -34.88 19.61
CA ALA A 276 -30.80 -33.76 20.45
C ALA A 276 -31.11 -34.01 21.93
N SER A 277 -30.36 -33.38 22.85
CA SER A 277 -30.85 -33.08 24.19
C SER A 277 -30.18 -31.84 24.78
N GLU A 278 -31.00 -31.18 25.57
CA GLU A 278 -31.02 -29.79 25.98
C GLU A 278 -30.25 -29.50 27.29
N VAL A 279 -29.80 -28.25 27.40
CA VAL A 279 -29.92 -27.31 28.55
C VAL A 279 -29.50 -27.79 29.96
N ALA A 280 -28.51 -27.10 30.54
CA ALA A 280 -28.60 -26.50 31.90
C ALA A 280 -27.34 -25.69 32.27
N ASP A 281 -27.44 -24.36 32.25
CA ASP A 281 -26.97 -23.48 33.33
C ASP A 281 -28.16 -23.30 34.31
N PRO A 282 -28.02 -22.88 35.59
CA PRO A 282 -26.94 -22.07 36.17
C PRO A 282 -26.50 -22.56 37.58
N VAL A 283 -25.58 -21.82 38.23
CA VAL A 283 -25.74 -21.33 39.63
C VAL A 283 -24.50 -20.51 40.03
N GLN A 284 -24.75 -19.25 40.38
CA GLN A 284 -23.87 -18.36 41.14
C GLN A 284 -23.60 -18.92 42.54
N SER A 285 -22.38 -18.71 43.05
CA SER A 285 -22.20 -18.55 44.50
C SER A 285 -21.26 -17.38 44.78
N SER A 286 -21.80 -16.46 45.56
CA SER A 286 -21.24 -15.29 46.23
C SER A 286 -20.45 -15.67 47.48
N VAL A 287 -19.36 -14.94 47.78
CA VAL A 287 -18.93 -14.37 49.08
C VAL A 287 -17.55 -13.70 48.85
N ASP A 288 -17.39 -12.38 48.95
CA ASP A 288 -17.29 -11.51 50.15
C ASP A 288 -15.95 -11.57 50.91
N GLY A 289 -15.32 -10.39 51.05
CA GLY A 289 -14.43 -10.00 52.15
C GLY A 289 -12.99 -9.62 51.74
N ASP A 290 -12.65 -8.34 51.60
CA ASP A 290 -12.16 -7.38 52.64
C ASP A 290 -10.61 -7.37 52.66
N SER A 291 -9.96 -6.37 52.05
CA SER A 291 -9.49 -5.08 52.62
C SER A 291 -8.06 -5.10 53.17
N ASP A 292 -7.40 -3.96 52.97
CA ASP A 292 -6.26 -3.38 53.67
C ASP A 292 -4.86 -3.46 53.02
N ASP A 293 -4.50 -2.30 52.44
CA ASP A 293 -3.36 -1.46 52.80
C ASP A 293 -1.98 -2.10 52.96
N ASN A 294 -1.04 -1.67 52.10
CA ASN A 294 0.09 -0.91 52.62
C ASN A 294 0.73 0.02 51.58
N GLN A 295 0.92 1.27 52.02
CA GLN A 295 1.69 2.35 51.41
C GLN A 295 3.20 2.07 51.44
N SER A 296 3.93 2.69 50.51
CA SER A 296 5.26 3.32 50.65
C SER A 296 5.89 3.41 49.25
N GLY A 297 6.29 4.55 48.71
CA GLY A 297 6.39 5.90 49.25
C GLY A 297 6.75 6.87 48.12
N ASP A 298 6.36 8.11 48.37
CA ASP A 298 6.55 9.31 47.56
C ASP A 298 8.01 9.79 47.46
N ASP A 299 8.14 10.75 46.56
CA ASP A 299 9.04 11.92 46.55
C ASP A 299 10.30 11.84 45.69
N SER A 300 10.46 12.53 44.56
CA SER A 300 10.02 13.83 44.01
C SER A 300 11.23 14.76 43.76
N ASN A 301 11.03 15.64 42.77
CA ASN A 301 11.80 16.83 42.36
C ASN A 301 12.70 16.64 41.12
N ASN A 302 12.27 17.12 39.95
CA ASN A 302 12.15 18.52 39.45
C ASN A 302 13.43 18.92 38.70
N ASP A 303 13.34 19.23 37.40
CA ASP A 303 13.01 20.59 36.95
C ASP A 303 13.01 20.68 35.42
N ASP A 304 12.07 21.48 34.94
CA ASP A 304 11.80 21.91 33.58
C ASP A 304 12.98 22.62 32.90
N SER A 305 13.04 22.49 31.57
CA SER A 305 13.30 23.60 30.65
C SER A 305 12.75 23.26 29.25
N ASN A 306 11.72 23.99 28.83
CA ASN A 306 11.39 24.30 27.44
C ASN A 306 12.66 24.59 26.62
N ASP A 307 12.74 24.21 25.34
CA ASP A 307 12.24 25.05 24.23
C ASP A 307 12.66 24.51 22.83
N GLU A 308 11.80 24.80 21.86
CA GLU A 308 12.00 24.89 20.40
C GLU A 308 12.30 23.65 19.52
N ASN A 309 11.24 23.24 18.81
CA ASN A 309 11.18 22.83 17.40
C ASN A 309 12.48 22.92 16.57
N LYS A 310 12.83 21.79 15.93
CA LYS A 310 13.14 21.72 14.50
C LYS A 310 13.09 20.26 14.05
N ASP A 311 12.07 19.96 13.25
CA ASP A 311 11.99 18.75 12.45
C ASP A 311 13.20 18.68 11.51
N GLU A 312 13.99 17.62 11.64
CA GLU A 312 15.01 17.22 10.66
C GLU A 312 14.63 15.85 10.09
N ASP A 313 13.57 15.79 9.29
CA ASP A 313 13.37 14.67 8.36
C ASP A 313 14.09 14.98 7.05
N LYS A 314 15.38 14.66 7.03
CA LYS A 314 16.21 14.58 5.82
C LYS A 314 17.04 13.31 5.87
N GLU A 315 16.41 12.19 5.60
CA GLU A 315 17.00 10.90 5.21
C GLU A 315 15.78 10.10 4.71
N ASP A 316 15.61 9.80 3.43
CA ASP A 316 16.46 8.96 2.61
C ASP A 316 16.41 9.42 1.14
N LYS A 317 17.57 9.73 0.57
CA LYS A 317 17.74 9.85 -0.88
C LYS A 317 18.41 8.55 -1.33
N GLU A 318 17.62 7.58 -1.75
CA GLU A 318 18.16 6.41 -2.45
C GLU A 318 18.28 6.74 -3.94
N GLN A 319 19.47 6.51 -4.50
CA GLN A 319 19.78 6.75 -5.89
C GLN A 319 19.47 5.46 -6.68
N ASP A 320 18.30 5.36 -7.31
CA ASP A 320 18.13 4.39 -8.41
C ASP A 320 18.70 5.01 -9.70
N SER A 321 20.00 4.79 -9.93
CA SER A 321 20.62 5.13 -11.20
C SER A 321 20.36 4.03 -12.21
N GLY A 322 19.30 4.18 -13.00
CA GLY A 322 19.09 3.38 -14.20
C GLY A 322 20.32 3.42 -15.12
N SER A 323 20.99 2.27 -15.28
CA SER A 323 22.07 2.09 -16.25
C SER A 323 21.71 1.00 -17.26
N ASN A 324 21.42 1.46 -18.48
CA ASN A 324 21.48 0.69 -19.72
C ASN A 324 22.88 0.10 -19.89
N ASN A 325 23.02 -1.23 -19.86
CA ASN A 325 24.21 -1.89 -20.38
C ASN A 325 23.96 -2.31 -21.82
N GLY A 326 24.45 -1.48 -22.75
CA GLY A 326 24.86 -1.92 -24.07
C GLY A 326 26.20 -2.63 -23.95
N GLU A 327 26.19 -3.94 -24.16
CA GLU A 327 27.40 -4.76 -24.15
C GLU A 327 28.10 -4.61 -25.52
N GLN A 328 29.27 -3.96 -25.50
CA GLN A 328 30.22 -3.93 -26.61
C GLN A 328 31.11 -5.18 -26.51
N ASP A 329 31.00 -6.07 -27.49
CA ASP A 329 32.01 -7.12 -27.70
C ASP A 329 32.97 -6.70 -28.82
N LEU A 330 34.26 -6.75 -28.52
CA LEU A 330 35.36 -6.36 -29.40
C LEU A 330 35.91 -7.59 -30.11
N GLY A 331 35.82 -7.57 -31.44
CA GLY A 331 36.92 -7.95 -32.32
C GLY A 331 36.83 -9.32 -32.98
N ASN A 332 36.56 -9.32 -34.28
CA ASN A 332 37.53 -9.91 -35.21
C ASN A 332 37.43 -9.29 -36.61
N GLU A 333 38.59 -9.04 -37.20
CA GLU A 333 38.81 -8.45 -38.52
C GLU A 333 38.33 -9.39 -39.65
N ASN A 334 37.71 -8.81 -40.70
CA ASN A 334 38.07 -9.13 -42.08
C ASN A 334 37.47 -8.12 -43.08
N GLN A 335 38.26 -7.93 -44.14
CA GLN A 335 38.18 -6.94 -45.21
C GLN A 335 36.89 -7.02 -46.06
N ASP A 336 36.42 -5.88 -46.59
CA ASP A 336 36.40 -5.55 -48.04
C ASP A 336 35.43 -4.38 -48.37
N GLY A 337 35.79 -3.56 -49.36
CA GLY A 337 34.83 -2.98 -50.32
C GLY A 337 34.05 -1.70 -49.99
N SER A 338 34.61 -0.55 -50.38
CA SER A 338 33.99 0.53 -51.20
C SER A 338 32.45 0.69 -51.23
N ASN A 339 31.91 1.84 -50.81
CA ASN A 339 31.36 2.91 -51.69
C ASN A 339 30.64 3.98 -50.87
N GLY A 340 30.89 5.26 -51.17
CA GLY A 340 30.21 6.39 -50.53
C GLY A 340 28.84 6.68 -51.14
N GLN A 341 27.87 7.03 -50.30
CA GLN A 341 26.70 7.81 -50.71
C GLN A 341 26.07 8.55 -49.52
N GLN A 342 25.78 9.82 -49.78
CA GLN A 342 25.32 10.89 -48.89
C GLN A 342 23.85 10.66 -48.42
N PRO A 343 23.47 11.05 -47.18
CA PRO A 343 22.14 10.76 -46.64
C PRO A 343 21.04 11.68 -47.19
N SER A 344 19.91 11.06 -47.54
CA SER A 344 18.67 11.67 -48.00
C SER A 344 17.81 12.23 -46.86
N GLN A 345 17.24 13.43 -47.05
CA GLN A 345 16.31 14.10 -46.15
C GLN A 345 14.95 13.39 -46.01
N PRO A 346 14.24 13.57 -44.88
CA PRO A 346 12.91 12.97 -44.66
C PRO A 346 11.79 13.73 -45.41
N PRO A 347 10.69 13.03 -45.80
CA PRO A 347 9.61 13.62 -46.59
C PRO A 347 8.66 14.50 -45.76
N GLN A 348 8.30 15.66 -46.33
CA GLN A 348 7.24 16.54 -45.84
C GLN A 348 5.86 15.95 -46.18
N PHE A 349 4.94 15.95 -45.21
CA PHE A 349 3.53 15.61 -45.41
C PHE A 349 2.74 16.87 -45.79
N ASP A 350 2.13 16.85 -46.97
CA ASP A 350 1.23 17.89 -47.46
C ASP A 350 -0.13 17.86 -46.73
N ALA A 351 -0.65 19.06 -46.43
CA ALA A 351 -1.96 19.28 -45.82
C ALA A 351 -3.13 18.99 -46.79
N PRO A 352 -4.28 18.51 -46.32
CA PRO A 352 -5.43 18.20 -47.16
C PRO A 352 -6.20 19.45 -47.65
N PRO A 353 -6.85 19.39 -48.82
CA PRO A 353 -7.50 20.53 -49.46
C PRO A 353 -8.84 20.90 -48.79
N GLN A 354 -9.06 22.21 -48.68
CA GLN A 354 -10.30 22.84 -48.24
C GLN A 354 -11.43 22.63 -49.26
N PHE A 355 -12.47 21.87 -48.90
CA PHE A 355 -13.71 21.80 -49.67
C PHE A 355 -14.65 22.95 -49.27
N GLY A 356 -14.75 23.94 -50.16
CA GLY A 356 -15.82 24.93 -50.14
C GLY A 356 -17.10 24.38 -50.78
N GLY A 357 -18.25 24.86 -50.30
CA GLY A 357 -19.53 24.75 -51.02
C GLY A 357 -20.71 24.25 -50.18
N ARG A 358 -21.45 25.19 -49.59
CA ARG A 358 -22.82 24.95 -49.09
C ARG A 358 -23.81 24.91 -50.27
N PRO A 359 -24.85 24.08 -50.21
CA PRO A 359 -26.14 24.42 -50.80
C PRO A 359 -27.19 24.68 -49.71
N GLN A 360 -27.91 25.80 -49.88
CA GLN A 360 -29.18 26.07 -49.22
C GLN A 360 -30.22 25.01 -49.61
N PHE A 361 -30.96 24.49 -48.64
CA PHE A 361 -32.33 24.04 -48.89
C PHE A 361 -33.27 24.63 -47.84
N GLY A 362 -34.32 25.25 -48.35
CA GLY A 362 -35.35 25.99 -47.63
C GLY A 362 -36.25 25.09 -46.79
N GLY A 363 -36.93 25.73 -45.85
CA GLY A 363 -37.71 25.10 -44.82
C GLY A 363 -39.02 24.46 -45.27
N PHE A 364 -39.61 23.75 -44.31
CA PHE A 364 -41.04 23.56 -44.17
C PHE A 364 -41.39 23.61 -42.68
N GLN A 365 -42.35 24.47 -42.35
CA GLN A 365 -43.06 24.51 -41.08
C GLN A 365 -44.05 23.32 -41.02
N LYS A 366 -44.09 22.59 -39.91
CA LYS A 366 -45.18 22.60 -38.90
C LYS A 366 -44.88 21.59 -37.80
#